data_AF-A0A6J7ZHX8-F1
#
_entry.id   AF-A0A6J7ZHX8-F1
#
_cell.length_a   1.000
_cell.length_b   1.000
_cell.length_c   1.000
_cell.angle_alpha   90.00
_cell.angle_beta   90.00
_cell.angle_gamma   90.00
#
_symmetry.space_group_name_H-M   'P 1'
#
loop_
_entity.id
_entity.type
_entity.pdbx_description
1 polymer ?
#
loop_
_entity_poly.entity_id
_entity_poly.type
_entity_poly.pdbx_seq_one_letter_code
_entity_poly.pdbx_strand_id
1 'polypeptide(L)'
;MKNTISKIIGSTVLATGVAVSLVAAPAQAKPPSPPAPSSTVAAPAAQAKPPSPPAPSSTIPVNTSDLGIYDTKTFGFSNVFGGDTVGDGLVSQFKFNVSKTNTNQVLFQFENTGAVSTAFISQIKFSDTSSDLTNNLFGISAIGSFYNKGVVGFEKDLNSTNLAQSNLITGWDDPDSIGFNSIRQGSNKDGIDQTEKLGLLFDGSFDKVISKLNSNQLKVGMHVQGIYGKSDTFASYVEPPTPKPPVEVPEPATLVGLGLAFGGMLASRRRQSN
;
A
#
# COMPACT_ATOMS: atom_id res chain seq x y z
N MET A 1 3.49 50.47 -12.76
CA MET A 1 4.91 50.41 -13.23
C MET A 1 5.66 49.53 -12.24
N LYS A 2 5.97 48.28 -12.62
CA LYS A 2 7.31 47.80 -13.05
C LYS A 2 8.35 47.88 -11.91
N ASN A 3 8.72 46.74 -11.31
CA ASN A 3 10.00 46.02 -11.54
C ASN A 3 11.00 46.30 -10.38
N THR A 4 11.91 45.46 -9.85
CA THR A 4 12.45 44.14 -10.17
C THR A 4 13.47 43.73 -9.05
N ILE A 5 13.42 42.48 -8.59
CA ILE A 5 14.50 41.45 -8.39
C ILE A 5 15.95 41.86 -7.98
N SER A 6 16.51 41.19 -6.94
CA SER A 6 17.75 40.32 -6.94
C SER A 6 18.43 40.28 -5.55
N LYS A 7 18.53 39.14 -4.84
CA LYS A 7 19.46 37.98 -4.94
C LYS A 7 20.95 38.31 -4.82
N ILE A 8 21.60 37.92 -3.70
CA ILE A 8 22.98 37.38 -3.55
C ILE A 8 22.98 36.52 -2.26
N ILE A 9 22.91 35.18 -2.30
CA ILE A 9 24.00 34.16 -2.30
C ILE A 9 24.96 34.25 -1.10
N GLY A 10 24.91 33.23 -0.24
CA GLY A 10 25.89 32.96 0.81
C GLY A 10 25.86 31.47 1.16
N SER A 11 26.52 30.65 0.35
CA SER A 11 26.69 29.22 0.55
C SER A 11 27.61 28.94 1.75
N THR A 12 27.15 28.14 2.70
CA THR A 12 28.03 27.39 3.60
C THR A 12 27.77 25.90 3.40
N VAL A 13 28.72 25.24 2.75
CA VAL A 13 28.85 23.79 2.68
C VAL A 13 29.30 23.33 4.06
N LEU A 14 28.43 22.65 4.80
CA LEU A 14 28.83 21.89 5.99
C LEU A 14 28.87 20.41 5.60
N ALA A 15 30.08 19.93 5.35
CA ALA A 15 30.38 18.52 5.18
C ALA A 15 30.35 17.83 6.55
N THR A 16 29.33 17.03 6.81
CA THR A 16 29.33 16.05 7.91
C THR A 16 29.39 14.66 7.29
N GLY A 17 30.56 14.03 7.46
CA GLY A 17 30.87 12.70 6.93
C GLY A 17 29.98 11.63 7.53
N VAL A 18 29.51 10.73 6.67
CA VAL A 18 28.89 9.47 7.06
C VAL A 18 30.01 8.50 7.42
N ALA A 19 30.13 8.16 8.70
CA ALA A 19 30.99 7.05 9.14
C ALA A 19 30.30 5.73 8.80
N VAL A 20 30.84 5.00 7.83
CA VAL A 20 30.45 3.62 7.54
C VAL A 20 31.25 2.71 8.47
N SER A 21 30.60 2.16 9.50
CA SER A 21 31.19 1.05 10.27
C SER A 21 31.00 -0.25 9.49
N LEU A 22 32.06 -0.66 8.78
CA LEU A 22 32.21 -2.03 8.28
C LEU A 22 32.47 -2.95 9.48
N VAL A 23 31.50 -3.79 9.84
CA VAL A 23 31.74 -4.93 10.73
C VAL A 23 32.45 -6.00 9.92
N ALA A 24 33.76 -6.12 10.10
CA ALA A 24 34.55 -7.23 9.57
C ALA A 24 34.26 -8.50 10.38
N ALA A 25 33.87 -9.57 9.70
CA ALA A 25 33.75 -10.90 10.28
C ALA A 25 35.13 -11.41 10.76
N PRO A 26 35.23 -12.10 11.90
CA PRO A 26 36.51 -12.64 12.36
C PRO A 26 36.98 -13.78 11.45
N ALA A 27 38.24 -13.70 11.03
CA ALA A 27 38.94 -14.75 10.30
C ALA A 27 39.03 -16.03 11.14
N GLN A 28 38.54 -17.16 10.61
CA GLN A 28 38.74 -18.47 11.22
C GLN A 28 40.21 -18.88 11.12
N ALA A 29 40.85 -19.06 12.28
CA ALA A 29 42.22 -19.55 12.38
C ALA A 29 42.30 -21.04 11.98
N LYS A 30 43.24 -21.35 11.08
CA LYS A 30 43.62 -22.70 10.66
C LYS A 30 44.29 -23.45 11.83
N PRO A 31 43.85 -24.67 12.21
CA PRO A 31 44.55 -25.46 13.22
C PRO A 31 45.91 -25.97 12.71
N PRO A 32 46.94 -26.04 13.56
CA PRO A 32 48.27 -26.54 13.19
C PRO A 32 48.29 -28.06 13.03
N SER A 33 49.07 -28.55 12.06
CA SER A 33 49.33 -29.97 11.82
C SER A 33 50.25 -30.56 12.90
N PRO A 34 49.98 -31.76 13.45
CA PRO A 34 50.89 -32.44 14.35
C PRO A 34 51.89 -33.35 13.60
N PRO A 35 53.11 -33.55 14.14
CA PRO A 35 54.10 -34.48 13.58
C PRO A 35 53.79 -35.94 14.00
N ALA A 36 54.22 -36.89 13.17
CA ALA A 36 54.23 -38.35 13.44
C ALA A 36 55.69 -38.83 13.63
N PRO A 37 55.99 -40.10 14.00
CA PRO A 37 55.30 -41.06 14.88
C PRO A 37 56.27 -41.71 15.91
N SER A 38 55.77 -42.48 16.90
CA SER A 38 56.38 -43.75 17.35
C SER A 38 55.48 -44.54 18.29
N SER A 39 55.76 -45.83 18.39
CA SER A 39 54.86 -46.95 18.62
C SER A 39 54.70 -47.44 20.08
N THR A 40 53.58 -48.14 20.30
CA THR A 40 53.33 -49.31 21.17
C THR A 40 52.40 -49.16 22.39
N VAL A 41 51.55 -50.18 22.51
CA VAL A 41 50.85 -50.76 23.69
C VAL A 41 49.33 -50.50 23.83
N ALA A 42 48.61 -51.58 23.52
CA ALA A 42 47.34 -52.15 24.00
C ALA A 42 46.25 -51.30 24.71
N ALA A 43 45.01 -51.56 24.24
CA ALA A 43 43.74 -50.99 24.64
C ALA A 43 43.22 -51.42 26.04
N PRO A 44 42.33 -50.60 26.63
CA PRO A 44 41.22 -51.11 27.42
C PRO A 44 39.84 -50.62 26.95
N ALA A 45 38.91 -51.59 26.91
CA ALA A 45 37.44 -51.55 26.98
C ALA A 45 36.67 -50.31 26.45
N ALA A 46 35.90 -50.54 25.38
CA ALA A 46 34.92 -49.60 24.83
C ALA A 46 33.77 -49.31 25.81
N GLN A 47 33.72 -48.07 26.31
CA GLN A 47 32.53 -47.51 26.94
C GLN A 47 31.65 -46.91 25.84
N ALA A 48 30.42 -47.41 25.69
CA ALA A 48 29.48 -46.93 24.68
C ALA A 48 29.23 -45.42 24.84
N LYS A 49 29.55 -44.64 23.80
CA LYS A 49 29.32 -43.19 23.73
C LYS A 49 27.81 -42.92 23.83
N PRO A 50 27.34 -41.97 24.67
CA PRO A 50 25.95 -41.55 24.68
C PRO A 50 25.55 -41.05 23.27
N PRO A 51 24.31 -41.28 22.82
CA PRO A 51 23.85 -40.76 21.54
C PRO A 51 24.04 -39.23 21.51
N SER A 52 24.65 -38.73 20.43
CA SER A 52 24.85 -37.31 20.22
C SER A 52 23.50 -36.56 20.35
N PRO A 53 23.47 -35.37 20.97
CA PRO A 53 22.29 -34.51 20.95
C PRO A 53 21.82 -34.33 19.50
N PRO A 54 20.50 -34.29 19.23
CA PRO A 54 20.01 -33.99 17.90
C PRO A 54 20.65 -32.70 17.41
N ALA A 55 21.15 -32.73 16.18
CA ALA A 55 21.76 -31.56 15.56
C ALA A 55 20.81 -30.36 15.73
N PRO A 56 21.31 -29.16 16.08
CA PRO A 56 20.48 -27.98 16.12
C PRO A 56 19.73 -27.90 14.80
N SER A 57 18.40 -27.86 14.88
CA SER A 57 17.51 -27.76 13.72
C SER A 57 18.08 -26.68 12.82
N SER A 58 18.47 -27.05 11.61
CA SER A 58 18.94 -26.12 10.61
C SER A 58 17.82 -25.11 10.41
N THR A 59 17.99 -23.92 11.01
CA THR A 59 17.13 -22.78 10.75
C THR A 59 17.20 -22.58 9.25
N ILE A 60 16.10 -22.91 8.55
CA ILE A 60 16.00 -22.70 7.12
C ILE A 60 16.26 -21.21 6.91
N PRO A 61 17.28 -20.81 6.12
CA PRO A 61 17.46 -19.42 5.76
C PRO A 61 16.22 -19.01 4.97
N VAL A 62 15.40 -18.12 5.55
CA VAL A 62 14.28 -17.50 4.84
C VAL A 62 14.88 -16.63 3.75
N ASN A 63 14.86 -17.10 2.51
CA ASN A 63 15.04 -16.23 1.36
C ASN A 63 13.86 -15.25 1.36
N THR A 64 14.16 -13.95 1.41
CA THR A 64 13.19 -12.84 1.32
C THR A 64 12.46 -12.76 -0.02
N SER A 65 12.68 -13.73 -0.91
CA SER A 65 12.02 -13.88 -2.22
C SER A 65 10.64 -14.55 -2.16
N ASP A 66 10.16 -14.96 -0.98
CA ASP A 66 8.93 -15.76 -0.84
C ASP A 66 7.84 -15.02 -0.04
N LEU A 67 7.71 -13.71 -0.27
CA LEU A 67 6.53 -12.97 0.16
C LEU A 67 5.35 -13.42 -0.72
N GLY A 68 4.65 -14.46 -0.25
CA GLY A 68 3.48 -14.99 -0.93
C GLY A 68 2.36 -13.95 -0.95
N ILE A 69 1.66 -13.82 -2.08
CA ILE A 69 0.49 -12.97 -2.23
C ILE A 69 -0.76 -13.85 -2.24
N TYR A 70 -1.71 -13.57 -1.33
CA TYR A 70 -2.86 -14.46 -1.09
C TYR A 70 -4.22 -13.84 -1.45
N ASP A 71 -4.33 -12.51 -1.39
CA ASP A 71 -5.50 -11.75 -1.79
C ASP A 71 -5.04 -10.39 -2.30
N THR A 72 -5.73 -9.87 -3.31
CA THR A 72 -5.46 -8.57 -3.89
C THR A 72 -6.79 -7.85 -4.14
N LYS A 73 -6.91 -6.63 -3.64
CA LYS A 73 -8.01 -5.71 -3.96
C LYS A 73 -7.46 -4.56 -4.81
N THR A 74 -8.19 -4.23 -5.88
CA THR A 74 -7.85 -3.12 -6.77
C THR A 74 -8.72 -1.93 -6.45
N PHE A 75 -8.10 -0.75 -6.40
CA PHE A 75 -8.74 0.53 -6.18
C PHE A 75 -8.37 1.48 -7.32
N GLY A 76 -9.32 2.34 -7.69
CA GLY A 76 -9.12 3.40 -8.66
C GLY A 76 -8.88 4.75 -8.00
N PHE A 77 -8.69 5.76 -8.84
CA PHE A 77 -8.64 7.16 -8.44
C PHE A 77 -9.85 7.91 -9.00
N SER A 78 -10.06 9.12 -8.49
CA SER A 78 -11.05 10.08 -8.94
C SER A 78 -10.40 11.46 -9.06
N ASN A 79 -10.96 12.30 -9.92
CA ASN A 79 -10.53 13.68 -10.08
C ASN A 79 -10.85 14.48 -8.80
N VAL A 80 -10.03 15.48 -8.52
CA VAL A 80 -10.28 16.40 -7.41
C VAL A 80 -11.27 17.47 -7.88
N PHE A 81 -12.50 17.42 -7.36
CA PHE A 81 -13.54 18.35 -7.77
C PHE A 81 -13.19 19.81 -7.41
N GLY A 82 -13.28 20.70 -8.39
CA GLY A 82 -12.85 22.10 -8.24
C GLY A 82 -11.35 22.33 -8.38
N GLY A 83 -10.57 21.28 -8.68
CA GLY A 83 -9.15 21.35 -9.00
C GLY A 83 -8.87 21.69 -10.48
N ASP A 84 -7.62 21.47 -10.89
CA ASP A 84 -7.24 21.46 -12.31
C ASP A 84 -7.97 20.33 -13.04
N THR A 85 -8.19 20.50 -14.34
CA THR A 85 -8.95 19.55 -15.16
C THR A 85 -8.13 18.99 -16.32
N VAL A 86 -6.82 19.29 -16.37
CA VAL A 86 -5.96 18.98 -17.52
C VAL A 86 -5.73 17.46 -17.63
N GLY A 87 -5.70 16.77 -16.48
CA GLY A 87 -5.50 15.34 -16.36
C GLY A 87 -6.78 14.53 -16.22
N ASP A 88 -7.97 15.16 -16.14
CA ASP A 88 -9.23 14.48 -15.82
C ASP A 88 -9.55 13.27 -16.71
N GLY A 89 -9.22 13.37 -18.01
CA GLY A 89 -9.42 12.28 -18.97
C GLY A 89 -8.47 11.09 -18.79
N LEU A 90 -7.46 11.21 -17.93
CA LEU A 90 -6.46 10.18 -17.66
C LEU A 90 -6.75 9.37 -16.40
N VAL A 91 -7.74 9.75 -15.59
CA VAL A 91 -8.01 9.13 -14.28
C VAL A 91 -8.11 7.61 -14.32
N SER A 92 -8.71 7.05 -15.37
CA SER A 92 -8.90 5.60 -15.55
C SER A 92 -7.61 4.83 -15.80
N GLN A 93 -6.51 5.51 -16.14
CA GLN A 93 -5.21 4.89 -16.37
C GLN A 93 -4.46 4.61 -15.06
N PHE A 94 -4.93 5.17 -13.95
CA PHE A 94 -4.28 5.05 -12.67
C PHE A 94 -5.08 4.15 -11.75
N LYS A 95 -4.35 3.27 -11.06
CA LYS A 95 -4.92 2.37 -10.07
C LYS A 95 -3.86 1.98 -9.06
N PHE A 96 -4.32 1.45 -7.94
CA PHE A 96 -3.43 0.76 -7.03
C PHE A 96 -4.04 -0.56 -6.56
N ASN A 97 -3.17 -1.53 -6.35
CA ASN A 97 -3.51 -2.82 -5.79
C ASN A 97 -3.05 -2.86 -4.34
N VAL A 98 -3.88 -3.40 -3.47
CA VAL A 98 -3.54 -3.70 -2.08
C VAL A 98 -3.56 -5.20 -1.94
N SER A 99 -2.42 -5.78 -1.56
CA SER A 99 -2.21 -7.21 -1.52
C SER A 99 -1.88 -7.69 -0.11
N LYS A 100 -2.53 -8.78 0.30
CA LYS A 100 -2.24 -9.52 1.52
C LYS A 100 -1.01 -10.38 1.30
N THR A 101 -0.04 -10.26 2.18
CA THR A 101 1.17 -11.08 2.16
C THR A 101 1.08 -12.26 3.14
N ASN A 102 2.03 -13.19 3.12
CA ASN A 102 2.22 -14.21 4.18
C ASN A 102 2.83 -13.64 5.46
N THR A 103 3.24 -12.38 5.43
CA THR A 103 3.78 -11.67 6.59
C THR A 103 2.72 -10.73 7.15
N ASN A 104 3.01 -10.07 8.27
CA ASN A 104 2.15 -9.00 8.80
C ASN A 104 2.35 -7.69 8.02
N GLN A 105 2.48 -7.79 6.70
CA GLN A 105 2.71 -6.67 5.82
C GLN A 105 1.61 -6.58 4.76
N VAL A 106 1.45 -5.38 4.23
CA VAL A 106 0.51 -5.08 3.17
C VAL A 106 1.28 -4.42 2.05
N LEU A 107 1.17 -5.00 0.87
CA LEU A 107 1.82 -4.50 -0.33
C LEU A 107 0.85 -3.58 -1.07
N PHE A 108 1.22 -2.32 -1.24
CA PHE A 108 0.57 -1.39 -2.15
C PHE A 108 1.35 -1.34 -3.46
N GLN A 109 0.68 -1.58 -4.59
CA GLN A 109 1.28 -1.43 -5.91
C GLN A 109 0.55 -0.37 -6.71
N PHE A 110 1.25 0.70 -7.06
CA PHE A 110 0.73 1.81 -7.84
C PHE A 110 1.07 1.62 -9.30
N GLU A 111 0.09 1.79 -10.18
CA GLU A 111 0.25 1.51 -11.60
C GLU A 111 -0.23 2.68 -12.44
N ASN A 112 0.55 3.00 -13.46
CA ASN A 112 0.15 3.86 -14.57
C ASN A 112 0.02 2.99 -15.82
N THR A 113 -1.20 2.65 -16.21
CA THR A 113 -1.48 1.83 -17.40
C THR A 113 -1.74 2.68 -18.66
N GLY A 114 -1.45 3.98 -18.58
CA GLY A 114 -1.73 4.95 -19.63
C GLY A 114 -0.87 4.82 -20.87
N ALA A 115 -1.32 5.46 -21.95
CA ALA A 115 -0.61 5.56 -23.22
C ALA A 115 -0.02 6.96 -23.49
N VAL A 116 -0.15 7.92 -22.55
CA VAL A 116 0.45 9.26 -22.66
C VAL A 116 1.91 9.24 -22.19
N SER A 117 2.88 9.39 -23.10
CA SER A 117 4.30 9.00 -22.86
C SER A 117 5.07 9.91 -21.95
N THR A 118 4.54 11.10 -21.71
CA THR A 118 5.15 12.08 -20.83
C THR A 118 4.50 12.13 -19.45
N ALA A 119 3.37 11.44 -19.23
CA ALA A 119 2.64 11.47 -17.97
C ALA A 119 3.20 10.43 -16.99
N PHE A 120 3.62 10.87 -15.82
CA PHE A 120 4.18 10.02 -14.77
C PHE A 120 3.66 10.39 -13.40
N ILE A 121 3.52 9.39 -12.52
CA ILE A 121 3.22 9.63 -11.10
C ILE A 121 4.52 10.05 -10.42
N SER A 122 4.50 11.22 -9.78
CA SER A 122 5.68 11.84 -9.15
C SER A 122 5.64 11.80 -7.63
N GLN A 123 4.43 11.73 -7.05
CA GLN A 123 4.22 11.71 -5.61
C GLN A 123 3.03 10.80 -5.28
N ILE A 124 3.11 10.15 -4.12
CA ILE A 124 2.04 9.34 -3.54
C ILE A 124 1.91 9.73 -2.08
N LYS A 125 0.68 9.95 -1.64
CA LYS A 125 0.37 10.40 -0.29
C LYS A 125 -0.76 9.58 0.28
N PHE A 126 -0.67 9.27 1.57
CA PHE A 126 -1.68 8.58 2.34
C PHE A 126 -2.19 9.56 3.39
N SER A 127 -3.50 9.74 3.47
CA SER A 127 -4.17 10.50 4.51
C SER A 127 -5.07 9.54 5.28
N ASP A 128 -4.83 9.39 6.57
CA ASP A 128 -5.63 8.55 7.46
C ASP A 128 -6.29 9.43 8.51
N THR A 129 -7.59 9.62 8.35
CA THR A 129 -8.43 10.43 9.23
C THR A 129 -8.81 9.71 10.52
N SER A 130 -8.30 8.50 10.77
CA SER A 130 -8.52 7.83 12.04
C SER A 130 -7.74 8.55 13.14
N SER A 131 -8.47 9.18 14.06
CA SER A 131 -7.96 9.90 15.23
C SER A 131 -7.24 9.01 16.27
N ASP A 132 -6.90 7.79 15.92
CA ASP A 132 -6.42 6.77 16.85
C ASP A 132 -4.92 6.55 16.67
N LEU A 133 -4.15 7.21 17.54
CA LEU A 133 -2.69 7.14 17.64
C LEU A 133 -2.15 5.70 17.76
N THR A 134 -2.98 4.73 18.19
CA THR A 134 -2.61 3.31 18.32
C THR A 134 -2.96 2.46 17.09
N ASN A 135 -3.74 3.01 16.16
CA ASN A 135 -4.18 2.38 14.90
C ASN A 135 -3.59 3.08 13.66
N ASN A 136 -2.54 3.89 13.85
CA ASN A 136 -1.79 4.49 12.76
C ASN A 136 -1.24 3.36 11.89
N LEU A 137 -1.80 3.22 10.68
CA LEU A 137 -1.61 2.08 9.80
C LEU A 137 -0.18 2.01 9.23
N PHE A 138 0.64 3.01 9.51
CA PHE A 138 1.84 3.30 8.76
C PHE A 138 3.11 3.24 9.63
N GLY A 139 3.37 2.08 10.20
CA GLY A 139 4.75 1.62 10.34
C GLY A 139 5.25 1.28 8.94
N ILE A 140 5.88 2.22 8.23
CA ILE A 140 6.53 1.88 6.95
C ILE A 140 7.71 0.95 7.26
N SER A 141 7.69 -0.26 6.73
CA SER A 141 8.80 -1.21 6.87
C SER A 141 9.81 -1.09 5.74
N ALA A 142 9.37 -0.86 4.49
CA ALA A 142 10.29 -0.71 3.36
C ALA A 142 9.63 -0.16 2.09
N ILE A 143 10.45 0.43 1.21
CA ILE A 143 10.12 0.52 -0.22
C ILE A 143 10.34 -0.88 -0.81
N GLY A 144 9.27 -1.48 -1.33
CA GLY A 144 9.29 -2.83 -1.87
C GLY A 144 9.87 -2.86 -3.28
N SER A 145 11.14 -2.50 -3.45
CA SER A 145 11.79 -2.37 -4.78
C SER A 145 11.71 -3.65 -5.63
N PHE A 146 11.65 -4.82 -5.01
CA PHE A 146 11.40 -6.11 -5.68
C PHE A 146 10.04 -6.19 -6.41
N TYR A 147 9.07 -5.38 -6.00
CA TYR A 147 7.72 -5.30 -6.57
C TYR A 147 7.55 -4.16 -7.55
N ASN A 148 8.63 -3.42 -7.84
CA ASN A 148 8.64 -2.41 -8.88
C ASN A 148 8.70 -3.09 -10.26
N LYS A 149 8.12 -2.43 -11.25
CA LYS A 149 8.29 -2.76 -12.66
C LYS A 149 8.71 -1.49 -13.39
N GLY A 150 9.81 -1.54 -14.12
CA GLY A 150 10.37 -0.37 -14.83
C GLY A 150 11.45 0.35 -14.02
N VAL A 151 11.74 1.60 -14.40
CA VAL A 151 12.73 2.47 -13.76
C VAL A 151 12.03 3.37 -12.76
N VAL A 152 11.68 2.79 -11.61
CA VAL A 152 10.91 3.47 -10.57
C VAL A 152 11.75 3.63 -9.30
N GLY A 153 11.88 4.86 -8.81
CA GLY A 153 12.68 5.22 -7.65
C GLY A 153 11.98 6.26 -6.77
N PHE A 154 11.52 5.84 -5.61
CA PHE A 154 10.82 6.71 -4.66
C PHE A 154 11.56 6.73 -3.33
N GLU A 155 11.42 7.83 -2.60
CA GLU A 155 11.87 7.96 -1.23
C GLU A 155 10.73 8.48 -0.36
N LYS A 156 10.78 8.21 0.94
CA LYS A 156 9.80 8.74 1.89
C LYS A 156 9.92 10.26 1.90
N ASP A 157 8.79 10.96 1.79
CA ASP A 157 8.75 12.41 1.93
C ASP A 157 8.91 12.80 3.41
N LEU A 158 10.10 13.29 3.75
CA LEU A 158 10.43 13.76 5.09
C LEU A 158 10.04 15.22 5.33
N ASN A 159 9.68 15.94 4.28
CA ASN A 159 9.30 17.36 4.36
C ASN A 159 7.78 17.53 4.53
N SER A 160 7.02 16.43 4.55
CA SER A 160 5.56 16.43 4.62
C SER A 160 4.91 17.40 3.63
N THR A 161 5.44 17.43 2.39
CA THR A 161 4.91 18.29 1.33
C THR A 161 3.51 17.86 0.94
N ASN A 162 2.54 18.77 0.96
CA ASN A 162 1.18 18.43 0.58
C ASN A 162 1.06 18.23 -0.94
N LEU A 163 0.04 17.46 -1.37
CA LEU A 163 -0.37 17.45 -2.77
C LEU A 163 -0.85 18.85 -3.16
N ALA A 164 -0.60 19.25 -4.40
CA ALA A 164 -0.92 20.59 -4.91
C ALA A 164 -2.40 20.99 -4.75
N GLN A 165 -3.31 20.01 -4.70
CA GLN A 165 -4.77 20.22 -4.56
C GLN A 165 -5.35 19.49 -3.33
N SER A 166 -4.51 19.14 -2.35
CA SER A 166 -4.92 18.45 -1.11
C SER A 166 -6.08 19.13 -0.39
N ASN A 167 -6.07 20.45 -0.33
CA ASN A 167 -7.10 21.29 0.32
C ASN A 167 -8.50 21.17 -0.32
N LEU A 168 -8.61 20.62 -1.53
CA LEU A 168 -9.87 20.40 -2.24
C LEU A 168 -10.38 18.96 -2.08
N ILE A 169 -9.59 18.07 -1.47
CA ILE A 169 -9.98 16.67 -1.25
C ILE A 169 -10.78 16.59 0.04
N THR A 170 -12.08 16.31 -0.07
CA THR A 170 -12.96 16.15 1.10
C THR A 170 -12.46 15.04 2.02
N GLY A 171 -12.32 15.35 3.32
CA GLY A 171 -11.86 14.40 4.33
C GLY A 171 -10.38 14.04 4.18
N TRP A 172 -9.58 14.94 3.62
CA TRP A 172 -8.13 14.82 3.61
C TRP A 172 -7.56 15.57 4.81
N ASP A 173 -6.84 14.84 5.66
CA ASP A 173 -6.15 15.37 6.83
C ASP A 173 -4.64 15.30 6.58
N ASP A 174 -4.02 16.48 6.46
CA ASP A 174 -2.61 16.65 6.11
C ASP A 174 -1.57 16.40 7.24
N PRO A 175 -1.81 16.74 8.53
CA PRO A 175 -0.78 16.65 9.57
C PRO A 175 -0.35 15.22 9.90
N ASP A 176 -1.21 14.23 9.64
CA ASP A 176 -0.91 12.80 9.81
C ASP A 176 -0.65 12.07 8.48
N SER A 177 -0.44 12.82 7.39
CA SER A 177 -0.21 12.25 6.08
C SER A 177 1.21 11.71 5.90
N ILE A 178 1.32 10.56 5.23
CA ILE A 178 2.61 9.94 4.89
C ILE A 178 2.78 9.97 3.39
N GLY A 179 3.95 10.40 2.95
CA GLY A 179 4.23 10.63 1.54
C GLY A 179 5.45 9.90 1.02
N PHE A 180 5.48 9.74 -0.29
CA PHE A 180 6.62 9.29 -1.06
C PHE A 180 6.75 10.13 -2.32
N ASN A 181 7.97 10.56 -2.63
CA ASN A 181 8.30 11.37 -3.79
C ASN A 181 9.27 10.61 -4.70
N SER A 182 9.16 10.82 -6.02
CA SER A 182 10.16 10.29 -6.94
C SER A 182 11.51 10.99 -6.71
N ILE A 183 12.59 10.22 -6.64
CA ILE A 183 13.94 10.70 -6.33
C ILE A 183 14.40 11.72 -7.38
N ARG A 184 14.19 11.41 -8.66
CA ARG A 184 14.36 12.33 -9.79
C ARG A 184 13.02 12.61 -10.44
N GLN A 185 12.76 13.89 -10.66
CA GLN A 185 11.56 14.39 -11.33
C GLN A 185 11.74 14.31 -12.86
N GLY A 186 10.66 13.96 -13.57
CA GLY A 186 10.61 13.90 -15.03
C GLY A 186 10.22 12.52 -15.56
N SER A 187 9.71 12.51 -16.80
CA SER A 187 9.37 11.26 -17.49
C SER A 187 10.63 10.47 -17.86
N ASN A 188 10.52 9.15 -17.79
CA ASN A 188 11.60 8.16 -17.94
C ASN A 188 12.75 8.40 -16.95
N LYS A 189 12.42 8.86 -15.74
CA LYS A 189 13.38 9.07 -14.64
C LYS A 189 13.12 8.09 -13.51
N ASP A 190 12.52 8.54 -12.42
CA ASP A 190 12.23 7.70 -11.26
C ASP A 190 10.73 7.70 -10.89
N GLY A 191 9.92 8.50 -11.58
CA GLY A 191 8.46 8.47 -11.44
C GLY A 191 7.87 7.17 -11.99
N ILE A 192 6.56 6.97 -11.82
CA ILE A 192 5.86 5.82 -12.40
C ILE A 192 5.36 6.23 -13.79
N ASP A 193 6.14 5.92 -14.82
CA ASP A 193 5.78 6.14 -16.22
C ASP A 193 4.80 5.05 -16.70
N GLN A 194 4.49 5.07 -18.00
CA GLN A 194 3.58 4.09 -18.60
C GLN A 194 4.03 2.65 -18.38
N THR A 195 3.08 1.80 -18.06
CA THR A 195 3.24 0.36 -17.85
C THR A 195 4.17 0.01 -16.68
N GLU A 196 4.64 1.01 -15.94
CA GLU A 196 5.48 0.86 -14.76
C GLU A 196 4.65 0.74 -13.49
N LYS A 197 5.30 0.23 -12.44
CA LYS A 197 4.69 0.01 -11.14
C LYS A 197 5.66 0.32 -10.01
N LEU A 198 5.15 0.95 -8.95
CA LEU A 198 5.85 1.09 -7.67
C LEU A 198 5.23 0.15 -6.64
N GLY A 199 6.05 -0.59 -5.91
CA GLY A 199 5.65 -1.35 -4.73
C GLY A 199 6.08 -0.69 -3.42
N LEU A 200 5.14 -0.54 -2.49
CA LEU A 200 5.38 -0.05 -1.12
C LEU A 200 4.90 -1.09 -0.11
N LEU A 201 5.73 -1.41 0.88
CA LEU A 201 5.38 -2.36 1.95
C LEU A 201 5.17 -1.61 3.26
N PHE A 202 4.04 -1.89 3.89
CA PHE A 202 3.67 -1.36 5.19
C PHE A 202 3.45 -2.49 6.16
N ASP A 203 3.87 -2.32 7.41
CA ASP A 203 3.51 -3.23 8.48
C ASP A 203 2.05 -2.96 8.88
N GLY A 204 1.22 -4.00 8.89
CA GLY A 204 -0.19 -3.83 9.19
C GLY A 204 -1.08 -5.04 8.88
N SER A 205 -2.35 -4.91 9.21
CA SER A 205 -3.38 -5.91 8.91
C SER A 205 -4.08 -5.55 7.61
N PHE A 206 -3.97 -6.42 6.60
CA PHE A 206 -4.68 -6.29 5.33
C PHE A 206 -6.17 -5.97 5.51
N ASP A 207 -6.87 -6.70 6.37
CA ASP A 207 -8.31 -6.51 6.58
C ASP A 207 -8.64 -5.13 7.15
N LYS A 208 -7.78 -4.60 8.04
CA LYS A 208 -7.90 -3.22 8.54
C LYS A 208 -7.66 -2.19 7.41
N VAL A 209 -6.65 -2.40 6.57
CA VAL A 209 -6.35 -1.53 5.42
C VAL A 209 -7.55 -1.45 4.48
N ILE A 210 -8.08 -2.60 4.09
CA ILE A 210 -9.23 -2.69 3.18
C ILE A 210 -10.47 -2.04 3.79
N SER A 211 -10.74 -2.26 5.07
CA SER A 211 -11.85 -1.60 5.78
C SER A 211 -11.72 -0.07 5.79
N LYS A 212 -10.52 0.45 6.09
CA LYS A 212 -10.25 1.90 6.10
C LYS A 212 -10.37 2.52 4.70
N LEU A 213 -9.90 1.84 3.65
CA LEU A 213 -10.06 2.30 2.26
C LEU A 213 -11.54 2.34 1.85
N ASN A 214 -12.30 1.29 2.13
CA ASN A 214 -13.72 1.20 1.77
C ASN A 214 -14.61 2.19 2.52
N SER A 215 -14.21 2.58 3.74
CA SER A 215 -14.91 3.59 4.54
C SER A 215 -14.44 5.02 4.26
N ASN A 216 -13.51 5.21 3.31
CA ASN A 216 -12.83 6.49 3.03
C ASN A 216 -12.12 7.10 4.25
N GLN A 217 -11.81 6.31 5.29
CA GLN A 217 -10.99 6.74 6.43
C GLN A 217 -9.52 6.85 6.04
N LEU A 218 -9.05 5.88 5.24
CA LEU A 218 -7.78 5.95 4.53
C LEU A 218 -8.04 6.40 3.10
N LYS A 219 -7.36 7.48 2.69
CA LYS A 219 -7.32 7.96 1.32
C LYS A 219 -5.88 7.92 0.81
N VAL A 220 -5.75 7.61 -0.47
CA VAL A 220 -4.48 7.63 -1.20
C VAL A 220 -4.58 8.67 -2.30
N GLY A 221 -3.72 9.67 -2.26
CA GLY A 221 -3.63 10.70 -3.28
C GLY A 221 -2.32 10.59 -4.05
N MET A 222 -2.30 11.15 -5.25
CA MET A 222 -1.11 11.15 -6.08
C MET A 222 -1.01 12.43 -6.90
N HIS A 223 0.23 12.86 -7.16
CA HIS A 223 0.52 13.97 -8.06
C HIS A 223 1.11 13.43 -9.36
N VAL A 224 0.43 13.71 -10.47
CA VAL A 224 0.85 13.29 -11.81
C VAL A 224 1.39 14.50 -12.54
N GLN A 225 2.55 14.36 -13.15
CA GLN A 225 3.20 15.42 -13.90
C GLN A 225 3.41 15.03 -15.37
N GLY A 226 3.74 16.01 -16.20
CA GLY A 226 4.05 15.81 -17.62
C GLY A 226 2.82 15.58 -18.51
N ILE A 227 1.62 15.89 -18.02
CA ILE A 227 0.37 15.85 -18.77
C ILE A 227 0.34 17.06 -19.71
N TYR A 228 0.77 16.90 -20.96
CA TYR A 228 0.90 18.02 -21.92
C TYR A 228 1.73 19.20 -21.37
N GLY A 229 2.76 18.91 -20.57
CA GLY A 229 3.58 19.92 -19.89
C GLY A 229 2.93 20.55 -18.64
N LYS A 230 1.81 20.00 -18.18
CA LYS A 230 1.10 20.36 -16.94
C LYS A 230 1.14 19.21 -15.94
N SER A 231 0.48 19.39 -14.81
CA SER A 231 0.32 18.38 -13.77
C SER A 231 -1.10 18.39 -13.24
N ASP A 232 -1.48 17.32 -12.54
CA ASP A 232 -2.79 17.19 -11.92
C ASP A 232 -2.72 16.30 -10.67
N THR A 233 -3.72 16.40 -9.79
CA THR A 233 -3.83 15.58 -8.58
C THR A 233 -5.04 14.68 -8.66
N PHE A 234 -4.89 13.45 -8.19
CA PHE A 234 -6.00 12.51 -8.08
C PHE A 234 -6.02 11.89 -6.70
N ALA A 235 -7.20 11.50 -6.24
CA ALA A 235 -7.41 10.89 -4.94
C ALA A 235 -8.23 9.61 -5.06
N SER A 236 -7.93 8.63 -4.22
CA SER A 236 -8.75 7.44 -4.09
C SER A 236 -10.08 7.86 -3.51
N TYR A 237 -11.15 7.50 -4.21
CA TYR A 237 -12.49 7.64 -3.70
C TYR A 237 -13.21 6.33 -3.93
N VAL A 238 -13.72 5.76 -2.84
CA VAL A 238 -14.68 4.67 -2.94
C VAL A 238 -16.04 5.32 -2.76
N GLU A 239 -16.84 5.35 -3.82
CA GLU A 239 -18.26 5.71 -3.67
C GLU A 239 -18.85 4.81 -2.58
N PRO A 240 -19.53 5.38 -1.55
CA PRO A 240 -20.21 4.57 -0.57
C PRO A 240 -21.11 3.58 -1.32
N PRO A 241 -21.16 2.29 -0.92
CA PRO A 241 -22.05 1.34 -1.55
C PRO A 241 -23.45 1.94 -1.55
N THR A 242 -24.01 2.15 -2.74
CA THR A 242 -25.36 2.70 -2.87
C THR A 242 -26.27 1.78 -2.05
N PRO A 243 -27.04 2.29 -1.06
CA PRO A 243 -27.94 1.45 -0.29
C PRO A 243 -28.78 0.66 -1.28
N LYS A 244 -28.72 -0.68 -1.19
CA LYS A 244 -29.57 -1.53 -2.02
C LYS A 244 -31.00 -0.99 -1.85
N PRO A 245 -31.73 -0.69 -2.94
CA PRO A 245 -33.09 -0.16 -2.81
C PRO A 245 -33.85 -1.05 -1.83
N PRO A 246 -34.60 -0.47 -0.87
CA PRO A 246 -35.36 -1.24 0.09
C PRO A 246 -36.09 -2.34 -0.66
N VAL A 247 -35.90 -3.60 -0.26
CA VAL A 247 -36.74 -4.67 -0.79
C VAL A 247 -38.16 -4.23 -0.46
N GLU A 248 -38.97 -3.94 -1.47
CA GLU A 248 -40.37 -3.58 -1.30
C GLU A 248 -41.03 -4.74 -0.56
N VAL A 249 -41.14 -4.63 0.77
CA VAL A 249 -41.97 -5.52 1.56
C VAL A 249 -43.39 -5.19 1.13
N PRO A 250 -44.16 -6.16 0.59
CA PRO A 250 -45.54 -5.91 0.20
C PRO A 250 -46.26 -5.27 1.37
N GLU A 251 -46.77 -4.05 1.15
CA GLU A 251 -47.36 -3.26 2.22
C GLU A 251 -48.44 -4.07 2.96
N PRO A 252 -48.66 -3.85 4.28
CA PRO A 252 -49.74 -4.49 5.01
C PRO A 252 -51.10 -4.29 4.35
N ALA A 253 -51.28 -3.23 3.55
CA ALA A 253 -52.46 -2.98 2.74
C ALA A 253 -52.73 -4.09 1.70
N THR A 254 -51.69 -4.72 1.15
CA THR A 254 -51.81 -5.86 0.24
C THR A 254 -52.28 -7.12 0.99
N LEU A 255 -51.83 -7.32 2.23
CA LEU A 255 -52.30 -8.40 3.12
C LEU A 255 -53.72 -8.16 3.62
N VAL A 256 -54.08 -6.92 3.96
CA VAL A 256 -55.44 -6.52 4.36
C VAL A 256 -56.39 -6.61 3.18
N GLY A 257 -55.96 -6.20 1.97
CA GLY A 257 -56.73 -6.31 0.73
C GLY A 257 -57.00 -7.76 0.33
N LEU A 258 -56.01 -8.65 0.48
CA LEU A 258 -56.20 -10.10 0.29
C LEU A 258 -57.13 -10.68 1.36
N GLY A 259 -56.98 -10.30 2.64
CA GLY A 259 -57.84 -10.77 3.73
C GLY A 259 -59.32 -10.37 3.55
N LEU A 260 -59.59 -9.17 3.06
CA LEU A 260 -60.95 -8.68 2.79
C LEU A 260 -61.58 -9.35 1.55
N ALA A 261 -60.80 -9.66 0.52
CA ALA A 261 -61.28 -10.37 -0.67
C ALA A 261 -61.74 -11.80 -0.36
N PHE A 262 -61.01 -12.52 0.51
CA PHE A 262 -61.41 -13.86 0.94
C PHE A 262 -62.57 -13.84 1.97
N GLY A 263 -62.62 -12.84 2.85
CA GLY A 263 -63.73 -12.66 3.81
C GLY A 263 -65.07 -12.34 3.14
N GLY A 264 -65.08 -11.53 2.09
CA GLY A 264 -66.30 -11.16 1.35
C GLY A 264 -66.93 -12.32 0.56
N MET A 265 -66.10 -13.25 0.04
CA MET A 265 -66.59 -14.41 -0.70
C MET A 265 -67.30 -15.46 0.17
N LEU A 266 -66.90 -15.61 1.45
CA LEU A 266 -67.55 -16.53 2.39
C LEU A 266 -68.90 -16.00 2.92
N ALA A 267 -69.04 -14.68 3.07
CA ALA A 267 -70.31 -14.07 3.49
C ALA A 267 -71.38 -14.08 2.37
N SER A 268 -70.96 -14.03 1.10
CA SER A 268 -71.85 -14.07 -0.07
C SER A 268 -72.61 -15.40 -0.21
N ARG A 269 -71.98 -16.53 0.15
CA ARG A 269 -72.61 -17.86 0.05
C ARG A 269 -73.72 -18.13 1.08
N ARG A 270 -73.86 -17.34 2.14
CA ARG A 270 -74.95 -17.49 3.13
C ARG A 270 -76.25 -16.79 2.75
N ARG A 271 -76.28 -15.99 1.69
CA ARG A 271 -77.49 -15.26 1.26
C ARG A 271 -78.23 -15.87 0.06
N GLN A 272 -77.78 -17.01 -0.46
CA GLN A 272 -78.45 -17.73 -1.56
C GLN A 272 -79.10 -19.05 -1.13
N SER A 273 -79.57 -19.16 0.12
CA SER A 273 -80.51 -20.20 0.53
C SER A 273 -81.77 -19.56 1.10
N ASN A 274 -82.73 -19.30 0.23
CA ASN A 274 -84.17 -19.26 0.49
C ASN A 274 -84.88 -19.73 -0.77
#